data_AF-A0A511FHU8-F1
#
_entry.id   AF-A0A511FHU8-F1
#
_cell.length_a   1.000
_cell.length_b   1.000
_cell.length_c   1.000
_cell.angle_alpha   90.00
_cell.angle_beta   90.00
_cell.angle_gamma   90.00
#
_symmetry.space_group_name_H-M   'P 1'
#
loop_
_entity.id
_entity.type
_entity.pdbx_description
1 polymer ?
#
loop_
_entity_poly.entity_id
_entity_poly.type
_entity_poly.pdbx_seq_one_letter_code
_entity_poly.pdbx_strand_id
1 'polypeptide(L)'
;MGDDSPFAIDVDGRTVRGESLTELVAALIPGYSDAPAEALEQRYRAAVVRADDLQLSACLRAVEDGSLDLDELDESALTPLFASRSELPLVPGDVWELGVTLYLVATDYEPFTTRTKPVGNVAFVDPTNERTLLASLSDAGSLTLFVQEGAA
;
A
#
# COMPACT_ATOMS: atom_id res chain seq x y z
N MET A 1 31.75 -13.15 4.26
CA MET A 1 30.54 -13.87 3.81
C MET A 1 29.79 -12.86 2.96
N GLY A 2 29.70 -13.10 1.65
CA GLY A 2 29.31 -12.08 0.67
C GLY A 2 27.86 -11.64 0.84
N ASP A 3 27.65 -10.34 0.80
CA ASP A 3 26.37 -9.63 0.88
C ASP A 3 25.73 -9.53 -0.52
N ASP A 4 25.54 -10.68 -1.18
CA ASP A 4 25.20 -10.78 -2.62
C ASP A 4 23.74 -11.25 -2.84
N SER A 5 22.86 -10.96 -1.88
CA SER A 5 21.45 -11.31 -2.01
C SER A 5 20.81 -10.47 -3.14
N PRO A 6 20.10 -11.11 -4.10
CA PRO A 6 19.57 -10.45 -5.28
C PRO A 6 18.46 -9.43 -4.98
N PHE A 7 17.84 -9.51 -3.79
CA PHE A 7 16.77 -8.62 -3.39
C PHE A 7 17.00 -8.05 -1.98
N ALA A 8 16.65 -6.78 -1.80
CA ALA A 8 16.60 -6.14 -0.49
C ALA A 8 15.47 -5.13 -0.39
N ILE A 9 15.00 -4.88 0.84
CA ILE A 9 14.12 -3.75 1.16
C ILE A 9 14.67 -2.94 2.32
N ASP A 10 14.53 -1.63 2.25
CA ASP A 10 14.61 -0.75 3.42
C ASP A 10 13.20 -0.37 3.86
N VAL A 11 12.86 -0.72 5.10
CA VAL A 11 11.52 -0.50 5.67
C VAL A 11 11.69 -0.13 7.14
N ASP A 12 11.01 0.90 7.64
CA ASP A 12 11.04 1.28 9.06
C ASP A 12 12.47 1.44 9.64
N GLY A 13 13.43 1.90 8.82
CA GLY A 13 14.84 2.09 9.21
C GLY A 13 15.67 0.80 9.33
N ARG A 14 15.14 -0.34 8.89
CA ARG A 14 15.85 -1.63 8.83
C ARG A 14 15.97 -2.11 7.37
N THR A 15 17.14 -2.66 7.05
CA THR A 15 17.38 -3.37 5.79
C THR A 15 17.08 -4.85 5.97
N VAL A 16 16.22 -5.40 5.12
CA VAL A 16 15.98 -6.84 4.99
C VAL A 16 16.50 -7.28 3.64
N ARG A 17 17.22 -8.40 3.62
CA ARG A 17 17.76 -9.02 2.39
C ARG A 17 17.18 -10.41 2.22
N GLY A 18 17.05 -10.85 0.99
CA GLY A 18 16.52 -12.17 0.67
C GLY A 18 16.95 -12.67 -0.71
N GLU A 19 16.93 -13.99 -0.85
CA GLU A 19 17.21 -14.70 -2.11
C GLU A 19 15.99 -14.72 -3.05
N SER A 20 14.82 -14.30 -2.55
CA SER A 20 13.58 -14.21 -3.30
C SER A 20 12.67 -13.08 -2.78
N LEU A 21 11.71 -12.66 -3.59
CA LEU A 21 10.66 -11.73 -3.14
C LEU A 21 9.80 -12.34 -2.02
N THR A 22 9.63 -13.67 -2.03
CA THR A 22 8.93 -14.42 -0.98
C THR A 22 9.57 -14.22 0.38
N GLU A 23 10.90 -14.28 0.48
CA GLU A 23 11.62 -14.02 1.73
C GLU A 23 11.44 -12.59 2.24
N LEU A 24 11.45 -11.61 1.32
CA LEU A 24 11.19 -10.21 1.68
C LEU A 24 9.77 -10.02 2.20
N VAL A 25 8.77 -10.62 1.55
CA VAL A 25 7.37 -10.56 2.00
C VAL A 25 7.19 -11.30 3.33
N ALA A 26 7.84 -12.45 3.53
CA ALA A 26 7.81 -13.18 4.79
C ALA A 26 8.40 -12.39 5.97
N ALA A 27 9.38 -11.52 5.70
CA ALA A 27 9.91 -10.62 6.72
C ALA A 27 8.97 -9.44 7.05
N LEU A 28 8.09 -9.07 6.12
CA LEU A 28 7.06 -8.04 6.32
C LEU A 28 5.79 -8.60 6.96
N ILE A 29 5.46 -9.87 6.70
CA ILE A 29 4.22 -10.53 7.11
C ILE A 29 4.56 -11.72 8.00
N PRO A 30 4.49 -11.58 9.35
CA PRO A 30 4.79 -12.68 10.25
C PRO A 30 3.94 -13.92 9.98
N GLY A 31 4.58 -15.07 9.79
CA GLY A 31 3.90 -16.33 9.49
C GLY A 31 3.41 -16.45 8.05
N TYR A 32 4.05 -15.75 7.10
CA TYR A 32 3.72 -15.84 5.69
C TYR A 32 3.74 -17.29 5.18
N SER A 33 2.67 -17.67 4.50
CA SER A 33 2.43 -19.00 3.94
C SER A 33 2.60 -18.92 2.42
N ASP A 34 3.27 -19.91 1.84
CA ASP A 34 3.40 -20.04 0.39
C ASP A 34 2.18 -20.75 -0.25
N ALA A 35 1.20 -21.18 0.56
CA ALA A 35 -0.03 -21.78 0.07
C ALA A 35 -0.88 -20.70 -0.64
N PRO A 36 -1.22 -20.84 -1.94
CA PRO A 36 -1.71 -19.72 -2.74
C PRO A 36 -2.91 -18.93 -2.17
N ALA A 37 -3.89 -19.63 -1.58
CA ALA A 37 -5.07 -18.98 -1.01
C ALA A 37 -4.74 -18.20 0.27
N GLU A 38 -3.95 -18.80 1.17
CA GLU A 38 -3.49 -18.17 2.41
C GLU A 38 -2.54 -17.01 2.11
N ALA A 39 -1.63 -17.20 1.16
CA ALA A 39 -0.67 -16.20 0.70
C ALA A 39 -1.37 -14.92 0.24
N LEU A 40 -2.44 -15.04 -0.56
CA LEU A 40 -3.21 -13.90 -1.04
C LEU A 40 -3.94 -13.19 0.11
N GLU A 41 -4.60 -13.95 0.99
CA GLU A 41 -5.30 -13.39 2.15
C GLU A 41 -4.36 -12.64 3.09
N GLN A 42 -3.17 -13.20 3.35
CA GLN A 42 -2.14 -12.59 4.17
C GLN A 42 -1.59 -11.31 3.53
N ARG A 43 -1.30 -11.33 2.21
CA ARG A 43 -0.89 -10.13 1.46
C ARG A 43 -1.97 -9.05 1.50
N TYR A 44 -3.24 -9.42 1.34
CA TYR A 44 -4.36 -8.49 1.40
C TYR A 44 -4.45 -7.81 2.78
N ARG A 45 -4.40 -8.59 3.87
CA ARG A 45 -4.43 -8.03 5.24
C ARG A 45 -3.26 -7.07 5.48
N ALA A 46 -2.06 -7.43 5.02
CA ALA A 46 -0.90 -6.57 5.12
C ALA A 46 -1.07 -5.28 4.29
N ALA A 47 -1.63 -5.38 3.09
CA ALA A 47 -1.91 -4.23 2.23
C ALA A 47 -2.92 -3.26 2.88
N VAL A 48 -3.98 -3.79 3.51
CA VAL A 48 -4.96 -2.98 4.27
C VAL A 48 -4.26 -2.19 5.37
N VAL A 49 -3.50 -2.86 6.24
CA VAL A 49 -2.80 -2.21 7.36
C VAL A 49 -1.84 -1.14 6.84
N ARG A 50 -1.04 -1.44 5.82
CA ARG A 50 -0.10 -0.47 5.25
C ARG A 50 -0.80 0.70 4.56
N ALA A 51 -1.93 0.46 3.89
CA ALA A 51 -2.71 1.54 3.27
C ALA A 51 -3.35 2.46 4.34
N ASP A 52 -3.82 1.91 5.46
CA ASP A 52 -4.29 2.70 6.61
C ASP A 52 -3.16 3.56 7.20
N ASP A 53 -1.97 2.98 7.43
CA ASP A 53 -0.79 3.70 7.94
C ASP A 53 -0.33 4.82 6.98
N LEU A 54 -0.30 4.54 5.67
CA LEU A 54 0.04 5.50 4.63
C LEU A 54 -0.96 6.64 4.59
N GLN A 55 -2.26 6.33 4.67
CA GLN A 55 -3.30 7.34 4.69
C GLN A 55 -3.17 8.26 5.90
N LEU A 56 -3.03 7.68 7.09
CA LEU A 56 -2.90 8.44 8.32
C LEU A 56 -1.67 9.37 8.26
N SER A 57 -0.55 8.87 7.79
CA SER A 57 0.69 9.63 7.63
C SER A 57 0.53 10.78 6.62
N ALA A 58 -0.16 10.53 5.50
CA ALA A 58 -0.42 11.55 4.49
C ALA A 58 -1.37 12.65 5.00
N CYS A 59 -2.43 12.28 5.71
CA CYS A 59 -3.34 13.23 6.34
C CYS A 59 -2.63 14.08 7.40
N LEU A 60 -1.85 13.45 8.28
CA LEU A 60 -1.11 14.17 9.33
C LEU A 60 -0.18 15.21 8.71
N ARG A 61 0.62 14.81 7.71
CA ARG A 61 1.52 15.72 7.01
C ARG A 61 0.77 16.86 6.33
N ALA A 62 -0.35 16.57 5.67
CA ALA A 62 -1.14 17.58 4.97
C ALA A 62 -1.78 18.61 5.94
N VAL A 63 -2.16 18.17 7.14
CA VAL A 63 -2.62 19.07 8.21
C VAL A 63 -1.45 19.91 8.76
N GLU A 64 -0.30 19.29 9.01
CA GLU A 64 0.89 19.96 9.54
C GLU A 64 1.45 21.03 8.59
N ASP A 65 1.42 20.77 7.27
CA ASP A 65 1.88 21.72 6.25
C ASP A 65 0.79 22.69 5.76
N GLY A 66 -0.44 22.54 6.24
CA GLY A 66 -1.58 23.41 5.94
C GLY A 66 -2.18 23.20 4.55
N SER A 67 -1.83 22.13 3.84
CA SER A 67 -2.46 21.75 2.57
C SER A 67 -3.82 21.07 2.73
N LEU A 68 -4.19 20.67 3.95
CA LEU A 68 -5.49 20.12 4.31
C LEU A 68 -6.04 20.82 5.56
N ASP A 69 -7.14 21.56 5.40
CA ASP A 69 -7.92 22.09 6.51
C ASP A 69 -9.14 21.20 6.75
N LEU A 70 -9.16 20.51 7.89
CA LEU A 70 -10.23 19.57 8.23
C LEU A 70 -11.58 20.25 8.50
N ASP A 71 -11.57 21.53 8.90
CA ASP A 71 -12.80 22.28 9.20
C ASP A 71 -13.53 22.71 7.92
N GLU A 72 -12.83 22.70 6.77
CA GLU A 72 -13.39 23.03 5.45
C GLU A 72 -13.93 21.81 4.68
N LEU A 73 -13.68 20.58 5.18
CA LEU A 73 -14.11 19.35 4.53
C LEU A 73 -15.50 18.92 4.97
N ASP A 74 -16.27 18.38 4.02
CA ASP A 74 -17.54 17.72 4.30
C ASP A 74 -17.35 16.22 4.56
N GLU A 75 -18.43 15.55 4.97
CA GLU A 75 -18.42 14.11 5.25
C GLU A 75 -18.01 13.27 4.02
N SER A 76 -18.28 13.76 2.82
CA SER A 76 -17.94 13.06 1.57
C SER A 76 -16.43 13.04 1.30
N ALA A 77 -15.68 13.99 1.86
CA ALA A 77 -14.23 14.02 1.90
C ALA A 77 -13.66 13.34 3.16
N LEU A 78 -14.27 13.53 4.33
CA LEU A 78 -13.79 12.99 5.59
C LEU A 78 -13.91 11.46 5.65
N THR A 79 -15.04 10.89 5.20
CA THR A 79 -15.26 9.44 5.22
C THR A 79 -14.15 8.70 4.46
N PRO A 80 -13.80 9.04 3.20
CA PRO A 80 -12.69 8.40 2.49
C PRO A 80 -11.34 8.57 3.17
N LEU A 81 -11.09 9.69 3.84
CA LEU A 81 -9.81 9.94 4.50
C LEU A 81 -9.62 9.11 5.77
N PHE A 82 -10.69 8.86 6.52
CA PHE A 82 -10.58 8.30 7.89
C PHE A 82 -11.21 6.92 8.08
N ALA A 83 -12.00 6.42 7.13
CA ALA A 83 -12.50 5.04 7.21
C ALA A 83 -11.36 4.03 7.02
N SER A 84 -11.48 2.86 7.65
CA SER A 84 -10.48 1.80 7.43
C SER A 84 -10.52 1.30 5.99
N ARG A 85 -9.37 0.94 5.44
CA ARG A 85 -9.28 0.37 4.09
C ARG A 85 -9.96 -0.99 4.00
N SER A 86 -10.16 -1.67 5.13
CA SER A 86 -10.99 -2.88 5.20
C SER A 86 -12.48 -2.65 4.97
N GLU A 87 -12.97 -1.42 5.18
CA GLU A 87 -14.39 -1.06 5.03
C GLU A 87 -14.74 -0.57 3.62
N LEU A 88 -13.74 -0.47 2.74
CA LEU A 88 -13.89 -0.06 1.34
C LEU A 88 -14.56 1.33 1.23
N PRO A 89 -13.91 2.41 1.69
CA PRO A 89 -14.50 3.75 1.70
C PRO A 89 -15.08 4.16 0.34
N LEU A 90 -16.32 4.66 0.31
CA LEU A 90 -16.95 5.14 -0.92
C LEU A 90 -16.27 6.42 -1.41
N VAL A 91 -15.75 6.45 -2.63
CA VAL A 91 -15.24 7.67 -3.27
C VAL A 91 -16.34 8.26 -4.15
N PRO A 92 -16.92 9.43 -3.80
CA PRO A 92 -18.01 10.00 -4.58
C PRO A 92 -17.62 10.22 -6.05
N GLY A 93 -18.41 9.68 -6.97
CA GLY A 93 -18.17 9.82 -8.41
C GLY A 93 -16.91 9.12 -8.94
N ASP A 94 -16.25 8.28 -8.13
CA ASP A 94 -15.00 7.58 -8.46
C ASP A 94 -13.84 8.52 -8.87
N VAL A 95 -13.86 9.78 -8.42
CA VAL A 95 -12.78 10.76 -8.66
C VAL A 95 -12.35 11.37 -7.33
N TRP A 96 -11.04 11.42 -7.09
CA TRP A 96 -10.44 12.03 -5.90
C TRP A 96 -9.51 13.18 -6.30
N GLU A 97 -9.88 14.41 -5.94
CA GLU A 97 -9.17 15.62 -6.38
C GLU A 97 -8.54 16.42 -5.22
N LEU A 98 -8.63 15.94 -3.99
CA LEU A 98 -8.04 16.63 -2.84
C LEU A 98 -6.51 16.64 -2.93
N GLY A 99 -5.90 17.64 -2.29
CA GLY A 99 -4.44 17.80 -2.24
C GLY A 99 -3.70 16.67 -1.52
N VAL A 100 -4.42 15.87 -0.72
CA VAL A 100 -3.91 14.68 -0.03
C VAL A 100 -4.18 13.41 -0.85
N THR A 101 -3.17 12.58 -1.02
CA THR A 101 -3.31 11.30 -1.74
C THR A 101 -4.20 10.34 -0.97
N LEU A 102 -5.14 9.71 -1.68
CA LEU A 102 -5.97 8.64 -1.15
C LEU A 102 -5.30 7.29 -1.40
N TYR A 103 -4.93 6.58 -0.35
CA TYR A 103 -4.35 5.23 -0.43
C TYR A 103 -5.45 4.17 -0.33
N LEU A 104 -5.51 3.28 -1.31
CA LEU A 104 -6.51 2.22 -1.42
C LEU A 104 -5.84 0.86 -1.71
N VAL A 105 -6.58 -0.23 -1.56
CA VAL A 105 -6.09 -1.58 -1.89
C VAL A 105 -6.61 -1.99 -3.27
N ALA A 106 -5.71 -2.39 -4.17
CA ALA A 106 -6.03 -2.61 -5.58
C ALA A 106 -7.05 -3.74 -5.82
N THR A 107 -6.99 -4.79 -5.02
CA THR A 107 -7.85 -5.99 -5.17
C THR A 107 -9.30 -5.77 -4.76
N ASP A 108 -9.64 -4.61 -4.21
CA ASP A 108 -11.02 -4.25 -3.89
C ASP A 108 -11.78 -3.63 -5.06
N TYR A 109 -11.09 -3.46 -6.19
CA TYR A 109 -11.60 -2.82 -7.39
C TYR A 109 -11.47 -3.73 -8.62
N GLU A 110 -12.01 -3.29 -9.74
CA GLU A 110 -11.82 -3.94 -11.04
C GLU A 110 -10.33 -4.14 -11.36
N PRO A 111 -9.94 -5.30 -11.94
CA PRO A 111 -10.81 -6.37 -12.45
C PRO A 111 -11.20 -7.45 -11.43
N PHE A 112 -10.84 -7.30 -10.14
CA PHE A 112 -11.05 -8.32 -9.12
C PHE A 112 -12.45 -8.28 -8.50
N THR A 113 -13.08 -7.10 -8.52
CA THR A 113 -14.45 -6.87 -8.07
C THR A 113 -15.26 -6.15 -9.15
N THR A 114 -16.54 -5.88 -8.89
CA THR A 114 -17.40 -5.06 -9.77
C THR A 114 -17.29 -3.56 -9.49
N ARG A 115 -16.35 -3.14 -8.64
CA ARG A 115 -16.23 -1.76 -8.20
C ARG A 115 -15.21 -1.03 -9.07
N THR A 116 -15.64 0.04 -9.73
CA THR A 116 -14.76 0.90 -10.55
C THR A 116 -13.62 1.45 -9.71
N LYS A 117 -12.40 1.40 -10.26
CA LYS A 117 -11.21 1.97 -9.63
C LYS A 117 -11.29 3.50 -9.64
N PRO A 118 -11.22 4.18 -8.47
CA PRO A 118 -11.19 5.63 -8.43
C PRO A 118 -9.97 6.21 -9.13
N VAL A 119 -10.12 7.40 -9.71
CA VAL A 119 -9.06 8.13 -10.43
C VAL A 119 -8.71 9.45 -9.72
N GLY A 120 -7.65 10.13 -10.17
CA GLY A 120 -7.18 11.38 -9.59
C GLY A 120 -5.97 11.18 -8.68
N ASN A 121 -5.93 11.89 -7.54
CA ASN A 121 -4.85 11.81 -6.56
C ASN A 121 -4.97 10.54 -5.68
N VAL A 122 -4.91 9.37 -6.31
CA VAL A 122 -5.11 8.07 -5.67
C VAL A 122 -3.88 7.20 -5.89
N ALA A 123 -3.43 6.51 -4.83
CA ALA A 123 -2.38 5.50 -4.89
C ALA A 123 -2.93 4.15 -4.42
N PHE A 124 -2.40 3.06 -4.97
CA PHE A 124 -2.90 1.72 -4.67
C PHE A 124 -1.79 0.84 -4.12
N VAL A 125 -2.07 0.16 -3.01
CA VAL A 125 -1.28 -0.98 -2.53
C VAL A 125 -1.84 -2.24 -3.18
N ASP A 126 -1.01 -3.00 -3.89
CA ASP A 126 -1.44 -4.11 -4.76
C ASP A 126 -0.99 -5.48 -4.24
N PRO A 127 -1.83 -6.21 -3.50
CA PRO A 127 -1.49 -7.52 -2.92
C PRO A 127 -1.59 -8.70 -3.90
N THR A 128 -1.82 -8.47 -5.19
CA THR A 128 -2.06 -9.54 -6.20
C THR A 128 -0.98 -10.61 -6.18
N ASN A 129 0.29 -10.20 -6.13
CA ASN A 129 1.44 -11.06 -5.92
C ASN A 129 2.55 -10.32 -5.14
N GLU A 130 3.60 -11.04 -4.74
CA GLU A 130 4.70 -10.48 -3.95
C GLU A 130 5.42 -9.32 -4.66
N ARG A 131 5.62 -9.44 -5.98
CA ARG A 131 6.29 -8.41 -6.78
C ARG A 131 5.45 -7.12 -6.82
N THR A 132 4.16 -7.23 -7.12
CA THR A 132 3.26 -6.06 -7.17
C THR A 132 3.08 -5.43 -5.79
N LEU A 133 3.06 -6.24 -4.73
CA LEU A 133 2.94 -5.75 -3.36
C LEU A 133 4.16 -4.91 -2.98
N LEU A 134 5.37 -5.45 -3.16
CA LEU A 134 6.60 -4.74 -2.82
C LEU A 134 6.81 -3.49 -3.69
N ALA A 135 6.53 -3.59 -4.99
CA ALA A 135 6.63 -2.45 -5.90
C ALA A 135 5.65 -1.33 -5.52
N SER A 136 4.37 -1.66 -5.30
CA SER A 136 3.36 -0.65 -4.93
C SER A 136 3.62 0.00 -3.56
N LEU A 137 4.12 -0.77 -2.58
CA LEU A 137 4.57 -0.20 -1.30
C LEU A 137 5.80 0.71 -1.46
N SER A 138 6.70 0.39 -2.40
CA SER A 138 7.83 1.23 -2.72
C SER A 138 7.40 2.54 -3.40
N ASP A 139 6.49 2.47 -4.36
CA ASP A 139 5.94 3.63 -5.06
C ASP A 139 5.15 4.56 -4.12
N ALA A 140 4.47 3.97 -3.13
CA ALA A 140 3.79 4.69 -2.06
C ALA A 140 4.75 5.30 -1.00
N GLY A 141 6.05 5.02 -1.08
CA GLY A 141 7.04 5.49 -0.12
C GLY A 141 7.02 4.79 1.24
N SER A 142 6.32 3.65 1.37
CA SER A 142 6.28 2.86 2.61
C SER A 142 7.59 2.08 2.85
N LEU A 143 8.29 1.72 1.77
CA LEU A 143 9.59 1.04 1.80
C LEU A 143 10.40 1.45 0.58
N THR A 144 11.66 1.02 0.49
CA THR A 144 12.46 1.09 -0.74
C THR A 144 12.84 -0.32 -1.17
N LEU A 145 12.50 -0.72 -2.40
CA LEU A 145 12.87 -2.01 -2.97
C LEU A 145 14.14 -1.91 -3.80
N PHE A 146 15.12 -2.76 -3.53
CA PHE A 146 16.36 -2.92 -4.29
C PHE A 146 16.36 -4.29 -4.98
N VAL A 147 16.65 -4.29 -6.27
CA VAL A 147 16.78 -5.49 -7.10
C VAL A 147 18.13 -5.44 -7.82
N GLN A 148 18.95 -6.48 -7.64
CA GLN A 148 20.23 -6.59 -8.34
C GLN A 148 20.01 -6.81 -9.83
N GLU A 149 20.79 -6.12 -10.68
CA GLU A 149 20.73 -6.29 -12.13
C GLU A 149 20.95 -7.76 -12.53
N GLY A 150 19.98 -8.35 -13.23
CA GLY A 150 20.04 -9.73 -13.73
C GLY A 150 19.23 -10.76 -12.93
N ALA A 151 18.58 -10.39 -11.82
CA ALA A 151 17.79 -11.29 -10.97
C ALA A 151 16.32 -11.50 -11.42
N ALA A 152 16.03 -11.42 -12.73
CA ALA A 152 14.65 -11.38 -13.27
C ALA A 152 13.97 -12.74 -13.41
#